data_AF-A0AAU5BM12-F1
#
_entry.id   AF-A0AAU5BM12-F1
#
_cell.length_a   1.000
_cell.length_b   1.000
_cell.length_c   1.000
_cell.angle_alpha   90.00
_cell.angle_beta   90.00
_cell.angle_gamma   90.00
#
_symmetry.space_group_name_H-M   'P 1'
#
loop_
_entity.id
_entity.type
_entity.pdbx_description
1 polymer ?
#
loop_
_entity_poly.entity_id
_entity_poly.type
_entity_poly.pdbx_seq_one_letter_code
_entity_poly.pdbx_strand_id
1 'polypeptide(L)'
;MNWASWTTSGVFAGAGGVSTAEVGIVTGDLTVHTTWSDEQAAVAVQFSGSSDWFTMAGSPVPCFSEEESRTFHQRVVEAVRAGAGAMVPPPQGAPTPAPPSIA
;
A
#
# COMPACT_ATOMS: atom_id res chain seq x y z
N MET A 1 -20.30 1.46 -11.07
CA MET A 1 -18.99 0.77 -11.04
C MET A 1 -17.97 1.83 -10.66
N ASN A 2 -17.64 1.95 -9.38
CA ASN A 2 -16.77 3.02 -8.89
C ASN A 2 -15.37 2.43 -8.77
N TRP A 3 -14.48 2.94 -9.60
CA TRP A 3 -13.07 2.56 -9.62
C TRP A 3 -12.25 3.83 -9.74
N ALA A 4 -11.10 3.84 -9.08
CA ALA A 4 -10.12 4.91 -9.19
C ALA A 4 -8.74 4.31 -9.17
N SER A 5 -7.77 5.02 -9.73
CA SER A 5 -6.37 4.63 -9.64
C SER A 5 -5.50 5.83 -9.36
N TRP A 6 -4.48 5.63 -8.54
CA TRP A 6 -3.56 6.65 -8.09
C TRP A 6 -2.14 6.17 -8.35
N THR A 7 -1.33 7.01 -8.97
CA THR A 7 0.06 6.67 -9.29
C THR A 7 0.99 7.78 -8.83
N THR A 8 2.03 7.40 -8.10
CA THR A 8 3.13 8.29 -7.74
C THR A 8 4.43 7.62 -8.16
N SER A 9 5.14 8.21 -9.12
CA SER A 9 6.48 7.80 -9.56
C SER A 9 7.56 8.56 -8.82
N GLY A 10 8.79 8.06 -8.87
CA GLY A 10 9.94 8.73 -8.24
C GLY A 10 9.95 8.63 -6.71
N VAL A 11 9.41 7.55 -6.16
CA VAL A 11 9.34 7.31 -4.72
C VAL A 11 10.56 6.50 -4.30
N PHE A 12 11.53 7.17 -3.69
CA PHE A 12 12.72 6.49 -3.18
C PHE A 12 12.38 5.73 -1.89
N ALA A 13 12.55 4.41 -1.92
CA ALA A 13 12.31 3.56 -0.77
C ALA A 13 13.36 3.81 0.32
N GLY A 14 12.88 4.05 1.55
CA GLY A 14 13.74 4.26 2.71
C GLY A 14 14.54 3.02 3.10
N ALA A 15 15.42 3.16 4.11
CA ALA A 15 16.26 2.06 4.61
C ALA A 15 15.40 0.86 5.03
N GLY A 16 15.73 -0.35 4.55
CA GLY A 16 14.90 -1.55 4.79
C GLY A 16 13.80 -1.80 3.75
N GLY A 17 13.59 -0.88 2.80
CA GLY A 17 12.78 -1.11 1.61
C GLY A 17 11.29 -1.34 1.85
N VAL A 18 10.64 -1.89 0.82
CA VAL A 18 9.21 -2.20 0.77
C VAL A 18 9.05 -3.71 0.68
N SER A 19 8.20 -4.27 1.54
CA SER A 19 7.85 -5.68 1.50
C SER A 19 6.81 -5.94 0.41
N THR A 20 7.13 -6.84 -0.51
CA THR A 20 6.27 -7.31 -1.59
C THR A 20 5.99 -8.80 -1.40
N ALA A 21 4.85 -9.27 -1.89
CA ALA A 21 4.44 -10.67 -1.75
C ALA A 21 5.27 -11.62 -2.63
N GLU A 22 5.78 -11.12 -3.75
CA GLU A 22 6.39 -11.96 -4.80
C GLU A 22 7.92 -12.03 -4.69
N VAL A 23 8.58 -10.89 -4.46
CA VAL A 23 10.04 -10.78 -4.50
C VAL A 23 10.67 -10.40 -3.16
N GLY A 24 9.86 -10.29 -2.10
CA GLY A 24 10.32 -9.90 -0.77
C GLY A 24 10.58 -8.39 -0.69
N ILE A 25 11.74 -7.99 -0.18
CA ILE A 25 12.08 -6.57 0.02
C ILE A 25 12.60 -5.94 -1.27
N VAL A 26 11.96 -4.86 -1.73
CA VAL A 26 12.43 -4.02 -2.84
C VAL A 26 12.92 -2.67 -2.34
N THR A 27 14.01 -2.15 -2.93
CA THR A 27 14.68 -0.90 -2.51
C THR A 27 15.09 -0.06 -3.71
N GLY A 28 15.15 1.26 -3.58
CA GLY A 28 15.58 2.17 -4.64
C GLY A 28 14.43 3.05 -5.14
N ASP A 29 14.49 3.48 -6.40
CA ASP A 29 13.44 4.33 -7.01
C ASP A 29 12.25 3.49 -7.48
N LEU A 30 11.09 3.73 -6.88
CA LEU A 30 9.88 2.97 -7.12
C LEU A 30 8.73 3.87 -7.60
N THR A 31 7.88 3.30 -8.44
CA THR A 31 6.56 3.82 -8.76
C THR A 31 5.54 3.07 -7.93
N VAL A 32 4.74 3.80 -7.15
CA VAL A 32 3.64 3.26 -6.37
C VAL A 32 2.36 3.45 -7.15
N HIS A 33 1.61 2.38 -7.36
CA HIS A 33 0.30 2.38 -7.98
C HIS A 33 -0.73 1.77 -7.05
N THR A 34 -1.85 2.47 -6.87
CA THR A 34 -2.96 2.00 -6.06
C THR A 34 -4.20 1.95 -6.92
N THR A 35 -4.81 0.78 -7.00
CA THR A 35 -6.05 0.54 -7.74
C THR A 35 -7.16 0.30 -6.75
N TRP A 36 -8.18 1.16 -6.77
CA TRP A 36 -9.38 1.02 -5.96
C TRP A 36 -10.56 0.58 -6.82
N SER A 37 -11.27 -0.46 -6.39
CA SER A 37 -12.50 -0.95 -7.03
C SER A 37 -13.36 -1.68 -6.01
N ASP A 38 -14.69 -1.48 -6.08
CA ASP A 38 -15.67 -2.28 -5.32
C ASP A 38 -15.24 -2.45 -3.84
N GLU A 39 -14.92 -1.32 -3.20
CA GLU A 39 -14.57 -1.23 -1.77
C GLU A 39 -13.22 -1.84 -1.36
N GLN A 40 -12.32 -2.08 -2.31
CA GLN A 40 -10.98 -2.62 -2.03
C GLN A 40 -9.90 -1.82 -2.74
N ALA A 41 -8.77 -1.62 -2.07
CA ALA A 41 -7.59 -0.99 -2.63
C ALA A 41 -6.44 -2.01 -2.73
N ALA A 42 -5.95 -2.24 -3.94
CA ALA A 42 -4.77 -3.03 -4.23
C ALA A 42 -3.58 -2.11 -4.49
N VAL A 43 -2.44 -2.37 -3.86
CA VAL A 43 -1.21 -1.61 -4.05
C VAL A 43 -0.19 -2.46 -4.78
N ALA A 44 0.32 -1.93 -5.89
CA ALA A 44 1.44 -2.47 -6.62
C ALA A 44 2.58 -1.44 -6.65
N VAL A 45 3.82 -1.93 -6.59
CA VAL A 45 5.03 -1.14 -6.74
C VAL A 45 5.85 -1.66 -7.90
N GLN A 46 6.49 -0.77 -8.62
CA GLN A 46 7.32 -1.09 -9.77
C GLN A 46 8.65 -0.35 -9.63
N PHE A 47 9.75 -0.97 -10.06
CA PHE A 47 11.00 -0.21 -10.25
C PHE A 47 10.80 0.82 -11.34
N SER A 48 11.16 2.07 -11.06
CA SER A 48 11.01 3.17 -12.02
C SER A 48 11.71 2.84 -13.35
N GLY A 49 10.93 2.80 -14.45
CA GLY A 49 11.40 2.42 -15.78
C GLY A 49 11.39 0.92 -16.09
N SER A 50 10.99 0.05 -15.16
CA SER A 50 10.73 -1.36 -15.42
C SER A 50 9.31 -1.59 -15.93
N SER A 51 9.04 -2.78 -16.48
CA SER A 51 7.69 -3.21 -16.88
C SER A 51 7.01 -4.08 -15.81
N ASP A 52 7.78 -4.60 -14.86
CA ASP A 52 7.28 -5.49 -13.80
C ASP A 52 6.63 -4.71 -12.66
N TRP A 53 5.48 -5.20 -12.21
CA TRP A 53 4.73 -4.70 -11.06
C TRP A 53 4.70 -5.77 -9.99
N PHE A 54 4.96 -5.37 -8.74
CA PHE A 54 4.99 -6.25 -7.58
C PHE A 54 3.95 -5.82 -6.57
N THR A 55 3.15 -6.75 -6.09
CA THR A 55 2.11 -6.49 -5.10
C THR A 55 2.74 -6.23 -3.76
N MET A 56 2.40 -5.08 -3.14
CA MET A 56 2.87 -4.74 -1.82
C MET A 56 2.23 -5.69 -0.78
N ALA A 57 3.03 -6.21 0.14
CA ALA A 57 2.60 -7.20 1.11
C ALA A 57 1.48 -6.65 2.00
N GLY A 58 0.39 -7.40 2.15
CA GLY A 58 -0.83 -6.98 2.85
C GLY A 58 -1.93 -6.40 1.95
N SER A 59 -1.70 -6.28 0.63
CA SER A 59 -2.76 -5.96 -0.34
C SER A 59 -3.52 -7.23 -0.79
N PRO A 60 -4.80 -7.11 -1.16
CA PRO A 60 -5.65 -5.91 -1.11
C PRO A 60 -6.15 -5.58 0.31
N VAL A 61 -6.48 -4.31 0.57
CA VAL A 61 -7.09 -3.85 1.83
C VAL A 61 -8.50 -3.32 1.61
N PRO A 62 -9.40 -3.44 2.62
CA PRO A 62 -10.72 -2.84 2.55
C PRO A 62 -10.59 -1.31 2.51
N CYS A 63 -11.28 -0.68 1.56
CA CYS A 63 -11.32 0.75 1.40
C CYS A 63 -12.68 1.18 0.82
N PHE A 64 -13.52 1.81 1.62
CA PHE A 64 -14.96 1.95 1.31
C PHE A 64 -15.31 3.18 0.48
N SER A 65 -14.33 4.03 0.14
CA SER A 65 -14.58 5.29 -0.57
C SER A 65 -13.40 5.75 -1.42
N GLU A 66 -13.70 6.48 -2.50
CA GLU A 66 -12.67 7.04 -3.39
C GLU A 66 -11.72 7.99 -2.63
N GLU A 67 -12.26 8.87 -1.78
CA GLU A 67 -11.47 9.80 -0.96
C GLU A 67 -10.56 9.06 0.03
N GLU A 68 -11.07 7.99 0.64
CA GLU A 68 -10.29 7.13 1.53
C GLU A 68 -9.16 6.44 0.75
N SER A 69 -9.43 5.99 -0.49
CA SER A 69 -8.41 5.34 -1.34
C SER A 69 -7.27 6.29 -1.71
N ARG A 70 -7.58 7.57 -1.92
CA ARG A 70 -6.59 8.62 -2.20
C ARG A 70 -5.72 8.91 -0.97
N THR A 71 -6.35 9.02 0.19
CA THR A 71 -5.65 9.23 1.47
C THR A 71 -4.77 8.03 1.80
N PHE A 72 -5.29 6.82 1.60
CA PHE A 72 -4.56 5.57 1.74
C PHE A 72 -3.35 5.52 0.80
N HIS A 73 -3.51 5.90 -0.48
CA HIS A 73 -2.39 6.00 -1.41
C HIS A 73 -1.28 6.93 -0.91
N GLN A 74 -1.62 8.11 -0.38
CA GLN A 74 -0.60 9.01 0.20
C GLN A 74 0.13 8.36 1.38
N ARG A 75 -0.59 7.67 2.28
CA ARG A 75 0.04 6.95 3.41
C ARG A 75 0.97 5.83 2.94
N VAL A 76 0.61 5.13 1.87
CA VAL A 76 1.48 4.12 1.24
C VAL A 76 2.77 4.78 0.72
N VAL A 77 2.67 5.89 -0.02
CA VAL A 77 3.84 6.62 -0.53
C VAL A 77 4.75 7.07 0.61
N GLU A 78 4.18 7.59 1.70
CA GLU A 78 4.94 8.00 2.89
C GLU A 78 5.60 6.81 3.60
N ALA A 79 4.90 5.68 3.72
CA ALA A 79 5.46 4.45 4.30
C ALA A 79 6.64 3.92 3.46
N VAL A 80 6.51 3.92 2.13
CA VAL A 80 7.61 3.55 1.22
C VAL A 80 8.81 4.47 1.42
N ARG A 81 8.61 5.79 1.52
CA ARG A 81 9.69 6.76 1.78
C ARG A 81 10.34 6.58 3.14
N ALA A 82 9.56 6.25 4.17
CA ALA A 82 10.08 5.96 5.50
C ALA A 82 10.93 4.67 5.53
N GLY A 83 10.52 3.66 4.76
CA GLY A 83 11.19 2.35 4.71
C GLY A 83 10.82 1.45 5.88
N ALA A 84 11.81 0.76 6.45
CA ALA A 84 11.71 -0.21 7.54
C ALA A 84 10.94 -1.51 7.20
N GLY A 85 11.00 -1.97 5.95
CA GLY A 85 10.25 -3.13 5.49
C GLY A 85 8.77 -2.81 5.28
N ALA A 86 8.51 -1.60 4.78
CA ALA A 86 7.17 -1.02 4.64
C ALA A 86 6.18 -2.02 4.05
N MET A 87 5.12 -2.30 4.79
CA MET A 87 3.96 -3.07 4.34
C MET A 87 2.80 -2.11 4.09
N VAL A 88 1.74 -2.61 3.48
CA VAL A 88 0.52 -1.85 3.30
C VAL A 88 0.02 -1.36 4.67
N PRO A 89 -0.18 -0.04 4.87
CA PRO A 89 -0.65 0.46 6.15
C PRO A 89 -2.06 -0.06 6.42
N PRO A 90 -2.41 -0.37 7.68
CA PRO A 90 -3.74 -0.86 8.01
C PRO A 90 -4.80 0.19 7.61
N PRO A 91 -5.99 -0.28 7.16
CA PRO A 91 -7.10 0.59 6.82
C PRO A 91 -7.45 1.48 8.02
N GLN A 92 -7.82 2.73 7.77
CA GLN A 92 -8.28 3.61 8.84
C GLN A 92 -9.62 3.07 9.35
N GLY A 93 -9.64 2.57 10.58
CA GLY A 93 -10.85 2.00 11.18
C GLY A 93 -10.90 0.48 11.29
N ALA A 94 -9.76 -0.22 11.31
CA ALA A 94 -9.76 -1.56 11.92
C ALA A 94 -10.39 -1.44 13.32
N PRO A 95 -11.49 -2.14 13.64
CA PRO A 95 -12.02 -2.14 14.99
C PRO A 95 -10.90 -2.63 15.88
N THR A 96 -10.52 -1.82 16.87
CA THR A 96 -9.65 -2.29 17.96
C THR A 96 -10.25 -3.61 18.43
N PRO A 97 -9.52 -4.75 18.38
CA PRO A 97 -10.06 -5.98 18.92
C PRO A 97 -10.36 -5.68 20.38
N ALA A 98 -11.64 -5.70 20.74
CA ALA A 98 -12.05 -5.53 22.13
C ALA A 98 -11.25 -6.56 22.95
N PRO A 99 -10.67 -6.16 24.10
CA PRO A 99 -9.96 -7.12 24.94
C PRO A 99 -10.93 -8.27 25.27
N PRO A 100 -10.45 -9.53 25.34
CA PRO A 100 -11.32 -10.63 25.71
C PRO A 100 -11.94 -10.29 27.07
N SER A 101 -13.27 -10.16 27.12
CA SER A 101 -14.00 -10.12 28.39
C SER A 101 -13.68 -11.42 29.12
N ILE A 102 -12.78 -11.35 30.10
CA ILE A 102 -12.59 -12.43 31.05
C ILE A 102 -13.83 -12.40 31.97
N ALA A 103 -14.50 -13.55 32.06
CA ALA A 103 -15.78 -13.76 32.73
C ALA A 103 -15.69 -13.58 34.25
#